data_AF-A0A1C3EL53-F1
#
_entry.id   AF-A0A1C3EL53-F1
#
_cell.length_a   1.000
_cell.length_b   1.000
_cell.length_c   1.000
_cell.angle_alpha   90.00
_cell.angle_beta   90.00
_cell.angle_gamma   90.00
#
_symmetry.space_group_name_H-M   'P 1'
#
loop_
_entity.id
_entity.type
_entity.pdbx_description
1 polymer ?
#
loop_
_entity_poly.entity_id
_entity_poly.type
_entity_poly.pdbx_seq_one_letter_code
_entity_poly.pdbx_strand_id
1 'polypeptide(L)'
;MTLCGQSDWALPDHHQLSSIIDLDTSIGKPRVDPGFFPKTKAGDYWTSDSAAPLSGVYRRHGYGAKAINFGSGDTTHLPYRNAAFVRLVSASFHTEHSPSFRLSQYSTVVTDER
;
A
#
# COMPACT_ATOMS: atom_id res chain seq x y z
N MET A 1 -14.15 16.90 3.66
CA MET A 1 -13.84 15.94 4.74
C MET A 1 -12.32 15.83 4.77
N THR A 2 -11.70 16.02 5.94
CA THR A 2 -10.24 16.12 6.07
C THR A 2 -9.80 15.13 7.14
N LEU A 3 -8.82 14.29 6.83
CA LEU A 3 -8.22 13.33 7.77
C LEU A 3 -6.73 13.63 7.85
N CYS A 4 -6.21 13.83 9.07
CA CYS A 4 -4.81 14.20 9.32
C CYS A 4 -4.34 15.44 8.54
N GLY A 5 -5.22 16.44 8.37
CA GLY A 5 -4.90 17.66 7.60
C GLY A 5 -4.91 17.48 6.08
N GLN A 6 -5.25 16.29 5.58
CA GLN A 6 -5.28 15.97 4.15
C GLN A 6 -6.70 15.69 3.68
N SER A 7 -6.98 16.08 2.44
CA SER A 7 -8.32 15.98 1.83
C SER A 7 -8.31 15.19 0.51
N ASP A 8 -7.13 14.88 0.00
CA ASP A 8 -6.82 14.20 -1.26
C ASP A 8 -6.58 12.70 -1.08
N TRP A 9 -7.27 12.10 -0.09
CA TRP A 9 -7.21 10.66 0.13
C TRP A 9 -7.82 9.89 -1.05
N ALA A 10 -7.03 9.03 -1.66
CA ALA A 10 -7.41 8.19 -2.78
C ALA A 10 -7.03 6.72 -2.53
N LEU A 11 -7.63 5.82 -3.30
CA LEU A 11 -7.22 4.42 -3.31
C LEU A 11 -5.92 4.28 -4.13
N PRO A 12 -4.91 3.52 -3.66
CA PRO A 12 -3.67 3.31 -4.39
C PRO A 12 -3.93 2.53 -5.68
N ASP A 13 -3.13 2.79 -6.71
CA ASP A 13 -3.03 1.89 -7.85
C ASP A 13 -2.28 0.60 -7.48
N HIS A 14 -2.26 -0.38 -8.38
CA HIS A 14 -1.61 -1.65 -8.09
C HIS A 14 -0.09 -1.52 -7.87
N HIS A 15 0.58 -0.61 -8.56
CA HIS A 15 2.03 -0.43 -8.43
C HIS A 15 2.36 0.10 -7.04
N GLN A 16 1.67 1.14 -6.59
CA GLN A 16 1.82 1.74 -5.27
C GLN A 16 1.55 0.74 -4.13
N LEU A 17 0.51 -0.09 -4.26
CA LEU A 17 0.21 -1.06 -3.21
C LEU A 17 1.15 -2.28 -3.28
N SER A 18 1.63 -2.66 -4.47
CA SER A 18 2.60 -3.75 -4.61
C SER A 18 4.00 -3.37 -4.13
N SER A 19 4.37 -2.09 -4.19
CA SER A 19 5.70 -1.64 -3.76
C SER A 19 5.94 -1.75 -2.26
N ILE A 20 4.89 -1.96 -1.46
CA ILE A 20 4.99 -2.19 -0.02
C ILE A 20 4.93 -3.67 0.36
N ILE A 21 4.88 -4.58 -0.62
CA ILE A 21 4.94 -6.02 -0.35
C ILE A 21 6.36 -6.37 0.09
N ASP A 22 6.44 -7.08 1.19
CA ASP A 22 7.68 -7.67 1.71
C ASP A 22 7.50 -9.19 1.78
N LEU A 23 8.25 -9.92 0.95
CA LEU A 23 8.17 -11.37 0.88
C LEU A 23 9.00 -12.07 1.96
N ASP A 24 9.91 -11.36 2.63
CA ASP A 24 10.81 -11.92 3.65
C ASP A 24 10.13 -12.01 5.03
N THR A 25 8.89 -11.54 5.15
CA THR A 25 8.09 -11.67 6.38
C THR A 25 7.84 -13.13 6.75
N SER A 26 7.78 -13.41 8.05
CA SER A 26 7.51 -14.76 8.58
C SER A 26 6.21 -15.36 8.04
N ILE A 27 6.21 -16.69 7.83
CA ILE A 27 5.04 -17.45 7.39
C ILE A 27 3.84 -17.18 8.33
N GLY A 28 2.67 -16.97 7.74
CA GLY A 28 1.42 -16.69 8.47
C GLY A 28 1.25 -15.24 8.90
N LYS A 29 2.23 -14.35 8.62
CA LYS A 29 2.07 -12.90 8.77
C LYS A 29 1.74 -12.25 7.43
N PRO A 30 1.12 -11.05 7.44
CA PRO A 30 0.98 -10.25 6.25
C PRO A 30 2.36 -9.95 5.62
N ARG A 31 2.46 -10.04 4.29
CA ARG A 31 3.62 -9.76 3.44
C ARG A 31 3.92 -8.27 3.34
N VAL A 32 4.22 -7.65 4.47
CA VAL A 32 4.56 -6.22 4.60
C VAL A 32 5.33 -5.98 5.89
N ASP A 33 6.17 -4.95 5.94
CA ASP A 33 6.86 -4.55 7.18
C ASP A 33 5.85 -4.11 8.26
N PRO A 34 5.75 -4.84 9.39
CA PRO A 34 4.79 -4.54 10.45
C PRO A 34 5.16 -3.29 11.27
N GLY A 35 6.40 -2.81 11.19
CA GLY A 35 6.87 -1.58 11.82
C GLY A 35 6.32 -0.33 11.13
N PHE A 36 6.33 -0.30 9.79
CA PHE A 36 5.72 0.79 9.02
C PHE A 36 4.22 0.66 8.87
N PHE A 37 3.70 -0.57 8.78
CA PHE A 37 2.30 -0.85 8.50
C PHE A 37 1.65 -1.71 9.58
N PRO A 38 1.54 -1.18 10.83
CA PRO A 38 0.97 -1.93 11.93
C PRO A 38 -0.50 -2.26 11.66
N LYS A 39 -0.97 -3.37 12.25
CA LYS A 39 -2.36 -3.87 12.15
C LYS A 39 -2.81 -4.25 10.72
N THR A 40 -1.90 -4.39 9.77
CA THR A 40 -2.22 -4.99 8.47
C THR A 40 -2.82 -6.39 8.68
N LYS A 41 -3.89 -6.70 7.95
CA LYS A 41 -4.53 -8.02 7.98
C LYS A 41 -4.00 -8.84 6.82
N ALA A 42 -3.84 -10.15 7.03
CA ALA A 42 -3.60 -11.07 5.93
C ALA A 42 -4.91 -11.23 5.16
N GLY A 43 -4.96 -10.74 3.93
CA GLY A 43 -6.16 -10.73 3.11
C GLY A 43 -6.04 -9.76 1.94
N ASP A 44 -7.12 -9.65 1.17
CA ASP A 44 -7.18 -8.84 -0.03
C ASP A 44 -7.37 -7.36 0.28
N TYR A 45 -6.60 -6.51 -0.40
CA TYR A 45 -6.71 -5.05 -0.34
C TYR A 45 -7.00 -4.50 -1.72
N TRP A 46 -8.04 -3.69 -1.83
CA TRP A 46 -8.45 -3.08 -3.10
C TRP A 46 -7.38 -2.12 -3.64
N THR A 47 -7.30 -2.05 -4.97
CA THR A 47 -6.56 -1.00 -5.70
C THR A 47 -7.53 -0.22 -6.59
N SER A 48 -7.09 0.94 -7.11
CA SER A 48 -7.86 1.76 -8.04
C SER A 48 -7.92 1.18 -9.46
N ASP A 49 -7.15 0.12 -9.75
CA ASP A 49 -7.20 -0.64 -11.00
C ASP A 49 -8.54 -1.38 -11.13
N SER A 50 -9.52 -0.69 -11.70
CA SER A 50 -10.87 -1.21 -11.95
C SER A 50 -10.99 -1.88 -13.33
N ALA A 51 -12.19 -2.35 -13.65
CA ALA A 51 -12.54 -2.99 -14.93
C ALA A 51 -11.64 -4.18 -15.31
N ALA A 52 -11.14 -4.91 -14.31
CA ALA A 52 -10.36 -6.11 -14.51
C ALA A 52 -11.28 -7.29 -14.92
N PRO A 53 -11.00 -8.02 -16.02
CA PRO A 53 -11.81 -9.16 -16.42
C PRO A 53 -11.72 -10.27 -15.38
N LEU A 54 -12.86 -10.84 -15.02
CA LEU A 54 -12.95 -11.90 -14.02
C LEU A 54 -12.88 -13.28 -14.67
N SER A 55 -12.15 -14.18 -14.02
CA SER A 55 -11.97 -15.56 -14.47
C SER A 55 -12.44 -16.56 -13.40
N GLY A 56 -12.34 -17.85 -13.70
CA GLY A 56 -12.74 -18.93 -12.78
C GLY A 56 -14.18 -18.80 -12.28
N VAL A 57 -14.38 -18.99 -10.97
CA VAL A 57 -15.69 -18.93 -10.30
C VAL A 57 -16.37 -17.56 -10.42
N TYR A 58 -15.62 -16.50 -10.73
CA TYR A 58 -16.14 -15.14 -10.82
C TYR A 58 -16.49 -14.68 -12.23
N ARG A 59 -16.22 -15.49 -13.26
CA ARG A 59 -16.46 -15.16 -14.68
C ARG A 59 -17.85 -14.59 -14.96
N ARG A 60 -18.89 -15.12 -14.29
CA ARG A 60 -20.29 -14.68 -14.46
C ARG A 60 -20.56 -13.23 -14.06
N HIS A 61 -19.64 -12.56 -13.37
CA HIS A 61 -19.77 -11.15 -12.99
C HIS A 61 -19.13 -10.20 -14.02
N GLY A 62 -18.50 -10.74 -15.06
CA GLY A 62 -17.85 -9.99 -16.14
C GLY A 62 -16.56 -9.32 -15.67
N TYR A 63 -16.69 -8.26 -14.88
CA TYR A 63 -15.60 -7.38 -14.48
C TYR A 63 -15.59 -7.11 -12.98
N GLY A 64 -14.41 -6.79 -12.48
CA GLY A 64 -14.15 -6.42 -11.10
C GLY A 64 -13.01 -5.42 -11.00
N ALA A 65 -12.32 -5.42 -9.87
CA ALA A 65 -11.09 -4.65 -9.68
C ALA A 65 -9.95 -5.58 -9.26
N LYS A 66 -8.72 -5.10 -9.42
CA LYS A 66 -7.56 -5.79 -8.85
C LYS A 66 -7.52 -5.58 -7.34
N ALA A 67 -7.02 -6.59 -6.66
CA ALA A 67 -6.69 -6.53 -5.25
C ALA A 67 -5.36 -7.24 -5.01
N ILE A 68 -4.64 -6.82 -3.97
CA ILE A 68 -3.40 -7.46 -3.53
C ILE A 68 -3.69 -8.25 -2.26
N ASN A 69 -3.35 -9.53 -2.25
CA ASN A 69 -3.48 -10.37 -1.08
C ASN A 69 -2.22 -10.27 -0.22
N PHE A 70 -2.27 -9.56 0.91
CA PHE A 70 -1.12 -9.51 1.82
C PHE A 70 -0.87 -10.84 2.55
N GLY A 71 -1.73 -11.85 2.46
CA GLY A 71 -1.41 -13.19 2.97
C GLY A 71 -0.41 -13.94 2.08
N SER A 72 -0.57 -13.84 0.76
CA SER A 72 0.29 -14.54 -0.21
C SER A 72 1.32 -13.64 -0.90
N GLY A 73 1.02 -12.35 -1.09
CA GLY A 73 1.78 -11.39 -1.88
C GLY A 73 1.28 -11.26 -3.33
N ASP A 74 0.24 -12.00 -3.72
CA ASP A 74 -0.20 -12.06 -5.11
C ASP A 74 -1.28 -11.03 -5.45
N THR A 75 -1.41 -10.73 -6.74
CA THR A 75 -2.52 -9.93 -7.28
C THR A 75 -3.66 -10.84 -7.72
N THR A 76 -4.90 -10.47 -7.37
CA THR A 76 -6.13 -11.17 -7.75
C THR A 76 -7.15 -10.21 -8.37
N HIS A 77 -8.10 -10.73 -9.14
CA HIS A 77 -9.24 -9.97 -9.66
C HIS A 77 -10.49 -10.39 -8.92
N LEU A 78 -11.11 -9.44 -8.22
CA LEU A 78 -12.28 -9.70 -7.37
C LEU A 78 -13.51 -8.94 -7.89
N PRO A 79 -14.71 -9.55 -7.81
CA PRO A 79 -15.95 -8.82 -8.09
C PRO A 79 -16.12 -7.64 -7.12
N TYR A 80 -16.68 -6.52 -7.59
CA TYR A 80 -16.88 -5.32 -6.75
C TYR A 80 -17.69 -5.54 -5.46
N ARG A 81 -18.46 -6.63 -5.39
CA ARG A 81 -19.25 -7.00 -4.22
C ARG A 81 -18.48 -7.81 -3.17
N ASN A 82 -17.24 -8.21 -3.44
CA ASN A 82 -16.43 -8.89 -2.43
C ASN A 82 -15.99 -7.90 -1.36
N ALA A 83 -15.95 -8.36 -0.11
CA ALA A 83 -15.29 -7.62 0.95
C ALA A 83 -13.78 -7.71 0.73
N ALA A 84 -13.11 -6.56 0.68
CA ALA A 84 -11.66 -6.46 0.75
C ALA A 84 -11.31 -5.20 1.56
N PHE A 85 -10.12 -5.19 2.15
CA PHE A 85 -9.64 -4.07 2.94
C PHE A 85 -9.24 -2.90 2.04
N VAL A 86 -9.12 -1.71 2.63
CA VAL A 86 -8.61 -0.52 1.94
C VAL A 86 -7.44 0.06 2.71
N ARG A 87 -6.45 0.54 1.97
CA ARG A 87 -5.41 1.45 2.45
C ARG A 87 -5.49 2.67 1.53
N LEU A 88 -5.50 3.87 2.09
CA LEU A 88 -5.58 5.10 1.30
C LEU A 88 -4.19 5.72 1.17
N VAL A 89 -3.97 6.39 0.06
CA VAL A 89 -2.78 7.19 -0.23
C VAL A 89 -3.19 8.64 -0.42
N SER A 90 -2.23 9.54 -0.25
CA SER A 90 -2.39 10.96 -0.48
C SER A 90 -1.17 11.48 -1.23
N ALA A 91 -1.38 12.37 -2.18
CA ALA A 91 -0.29 12.97 -2.96
C ALA A 91 0.36 14.13 -2.20
N SER A 92 -0.40 14.77 -1.31
CA SER A 92 0.07 15.86 -0.48
C SER A 92 0.91 15.30 0.66
N PHE A 93 2.06 15.92 0.94
CA PHE A 93 2.79 15.73 2.20
C PHE A 93 2.63 17.01 2.99
N HIS A 94 2.27 16.92 4.27
CA HIS A 94 2.16 18.10 5.13
C HIS A 94 3.58 18.63 5.39
N THR A 95 4.01 19.63 4.62
CA THR A 95 5.15 20.46 4.96
C THR A 95 4.76 21.33 6.15
N GLU A 96 4.79 20.79 7.36
CA GLU A 96 4.88 21.68 8.52
C GLU A 96 6.24 21.70 9.17
N HIS A 97 7.07 20.66 9.08
CA HIS A 97 8.50 20.75 9.44
C HIS A 97 9.26 19.75 8.56
N SER A 98 9.65 20.14 7.34
CA SER A 98 10.68 19.40 6.62
C SER A 98 12.03 19.70 7.27
N PRO A 99 12.71 18.74 7.92
CA PRO A 99 14.16 18.85 8.01
C PRO A 99 14.66 18.86 6.57
N SER A 100 15.19 19.99 6.12
CA SER A 100 15.79 20.09 4.81
C SER A 100 17.00 19.15 4.77
N PHE A 101 16.83 17.94 4.27
CA PHE A 101 17.96 17.09 3.93
C PHE A 101 18.64 17.71 2.70
N ARG A 102 19.64 18.55 2.96
CA ARG A 102 20.62 18.90 1.93
C ARG A 102 21.51 17.68 1.74
N LEU A 103 21.47 17.10 0.54
CA LEU A 103 22.52 16.18 0.13
C LEU A 103 23.82 16.99 0.06
N SER A 104 24.65 16.86 1.09
CA SER A 104 26.05 17.32 1.02
C SER A 104 26.76 16.44 0.01
N GLN A 105 27.32 17.05 -1.03
CA GLN A 105 28.10 16.34 -2.05
C GLN A 105 29.51 15.93 -1.55
N TYR A 106 29.75 15.98 -0.24
CA TYR A 106 31.00 15.54 0.37
C TYR A 106 30.73 14.68 1.60
N SER A 107 31.18 13.43 1.51
CA SER A 107 31.22 12.46 2.58
C SER A 107 32.26 12.86 3.63
N THR A 108 31.85 13.17 4.86
CA THR A 108 32.56 12.75 6.07
C THR A 108 31.58 12.86 7.25
N VAL A 109 31.27 11.74 7.90
CA VAL A 109 30.54 11.75 9.17
C VAL A 109 31.55 12.05 10.28
N VAL A 110 31.41 13.18 10.97
CA VAL A 110 32.11 13.44 12.23
C VAL A 110 31.15 13.07 13.34
N THR A 111 31.49 12.04 14.11
CA THR A 111 30.81 11.72 15.38
C THR A 111 31.40 12.60 16.48
N ASP A 112 30.57 13.39 17.16
CA ASP A 112 30.93 14.02 18.43
C ASP A 112 30.20 13.29 19.55
N GLU A 113 30.98 12.78 20.50
CA GLU A 113 30.51 12.16 21.73
C GLU A 113 30.20 13.24 22.77
N ARG A 114 29.08 13.09 23.48
CA ARG A 114 28.97 13.39 24.90
C ARG A 114 27.99 12.47 25.59
#